data_AF-A0A8J4WR10-F1
#
_entry.id   AF-A0A8J4WR10-F1
#
_cell.length_a   1.000
_cell.length_b   1.000
_cell.length_c   1.000
_cell.angle_alpha   90.00
_cell.angle_beta   90.00
_cell.angle_gamma   90.00
#
_symmetry.space_group_name_H-M   'P 1'
#
loop_
_entity.id
_entity.type
_entity.pdbx_description
1 polymer ?
#
loop_
_entity_poly.entity_id
_entity_poly.type
_entity_poly.pdbx_seq_one_letter_code
_entity_poly.pdbx_strand_id
1 'polypeptide(L)'
;CLKVMASRRVEVLALYRRVLRIARSWQAQSSLRHDTEKERTYITQEARSLFTQNKHLTDPELISKCVAECEARIELGLHYRNPYPRP
;
A
#
# COMPACT_ATOMS: atom_id res chain seq x y z
N CYS A 1 -7.73 24.78 -4.24
CA CYS A 1 -7.67 24.88 -5.73
C CYS A 1 -7.85 23.47 -6.34
N LEU A 2 -8.73 23.31 -7.34
CA LEU A 2 -8.98 22.04 -8.06
C LEU A 2 -7.69 21.33 -8.53
N LYS A 3 -6.63 22.08 -8.88
CA LYS A 3 -5.32 21.51 -9.27
C LYS A 3 -4.62 20.73 -8.15
N VAL A 4 -4.74 21.16 -6.89
CA VAL A 4 -4.13 20.49 -5.73
C VAL A 4 -4.83 19.16 -5.43
N MET A 5 -6.17 19.12 -5.59
CA MET A 5 -6.93 17.88 -5.43
C MET A 5 -6.64 16.88 -6.56
N ALA A 6 -6.50 17.37 -7.80
CA ALA A 6 -6.14 16.55 -8.95
C ALA A 6 -4.71 15.98 -8.83
N SER A 7 -3.74 16.78 -8.37
CA SER A 7 -2.36 16.31 -8.17
C SER A 7 -2.30 15.24 -7.07
N ARG A 8 -3.05 15.41 -5.97
CA ARG A 8 -3.11 14.42 -4.88
C ARG A 8 -3.74 13.10 -5.33
N ARG A 9 -4.77 13.15 -6.18
CA ARG A 9 -5.36 11.94 -6.77
C ARG A 9 -4.35 11.16 -7.61
N VAL A 10 -3.55 11.84 -8.42
CA VAL A 10 -2.51 11.19 -9.25
C VAL A 10 -1.47 10.49 -8.37
N GLU A 11 -1.00 11.18 -7.33
CA GLU A 11 -0.06 10.64 -6.34
C GLU A 11 -0.60 9.39 -5.64
N VAL A 12 -1.82 9.46 -5.10
CA VAL A 12 -2.47 8.32 -4.42
C VAL A 12 -2.65 7.13 -5.36
N LEU A 13 -3.06 7.36 -6.61
CA LEU A 13 -3.19 6.28 -7.59
C LEU A 13 -1.83 5.73 -8.05
N ALA A 14 -0.78 6.54 -8.07
CA ALA A 14 0.57 6.06 -8.35
C ALA A 14 1.07 5.15 -7.21
N LEU A 15 0.84 5.56 -5.96
CA LEU A 15 1.14 4.78 -4.77
C LEU A 15 0.39 3.45 -4.76
N TYR A 16 -0.91 3.45 -5.04
CA TYR A 16 -1.72 2.22 -5.16
C TYR A 16 -1.13 1.24 -6.18
N ARG A 17 -0.78 1.72 -7.37
CA ARG A 17 -0.15 0.88 -8.42
C ARG A 17 1.22 0.36 -8.00
N ARG A 18 1.99 1.14 -7.24
CA ARG A 18 3.29 0.71 -6.67
C ARG A 18 3.09 -0.45 -5.70
N VAL A 19 2.11 -0.37 -4.79
CA VAL A 19 1.78 -1.47 -3.87
C VAL A 19 1.41 -2.74 -4.63
N LEU A 20 0.55 -2.64 -5.65
CA LEU A 20 0.19 -3.80 -6.48
C LEU A 20 1.37 -4.36 -7.28
N ARG A 21 2.34 -3.52 -7.68
CA ARG A 21 3.58 -4.00 -8.31
C ARG A 21 4.45 -4.75 -7.30
N ILE A 22 4.61 -4.22 -6.08
CA ILE A 22 5.32 -4.89 -4.99
C ILE A 22 4.69 -6.25 -4.72
N ALA A 23 3.36 -6.33 -4.58
CA ALA A 23 2.66 -7.59 -4.40
C ALA A 23 2.98 -8.59 -5.52
N ARG A 24 3.01 -8.18 -6.79
CA ARG A 24 3.35 -9.10 -7.90
C ARG A 24 4.79 -9.62 -7.85
N SER A 25 5.75 -8.79 -7.45
CA SER A 25 7.17 -9.16 -7.37
C SER A 25 7.58 -9.75 -6.02
N TRP A 26 6.67 -9.77 -5.04
CA TRP A 26 6.96 -10.18 -3.66
C TRP A 26 7.42 -11.64 -3.60
N GLN A 27 8.37 -11.92 -2.72
CA GLN A 27 8.85 -13.27 -2.41
C GLN A 27 8.92 -13.39 -0.88
N ALA A 28 8.27 -14.41 -0.33
CA ALA A 28 8.31 -14.65 1.11
C ALA A 28 9.74 -14.96 1.55
N GLN A 29 10.08 -14.57 2.79
CA GLN A 29 11.41 -14.84 3.33
C GLN A 29 11.72 -16.35 3.38
N SER A 30 10.70 -17.19 3.58
CA SER A 30 10.83 -18.66 3.57
C SER A 30 11.17 -19.24 2.19
N SER A 31 11.01 -18.46 1.11
CA SER A 31 11.09 -18.93 -0.28
C SER A 31 10.09 -20.05 -0.64
N LEU A 32 9.17 -20.39 0.26
CA LEU A 32 8.13 -21.36 -0.01
C LEU A 32 7.07 -20.72 -0.91
N ARG A 33 6.67 -21.47 -1.95
CA ARG A 33 5.68 -21.01 -2.92
C ARG A 33 4.34 -20.65 -2.25
N HIS A 34 3.87 -21.51 -1.36
CA HIS A 34 2.63 -21.28 -0.59
C HIS A 34 2.68 -19.98 0.21
N ASP A 35 3.78 -19.73 0.94
CA ASP A 35 3.91 -18.53 1.77
C ASP A 35 3.99 -17.28 0.90
N THR A 36 4.72 -17.35 -0.23
CA THR A 36 4.76 -16.27 -1.21
C THR A 36 3.37 -15.96 -1.73
N GLU A 37 2.59 -16.96 -2.16
CA GLU A 37 1.23 -16.76 -2.66
C GLU A 37 0.30 -16.16 -1.58
N LYS A 38 0.43 -16.62 -0.32
CA LYS A 38 -0.31 -16.10 0.83
C LYS A 38 0.01 -14.63 1.09
N GLU A 39 1.28 -14.26 1.14
CA GLU A 39 1.74 -12.90 1.37
C GLU A 39 1.36 -11.95 0.22
N ARG A 40 1.49 -12.40 -1.03
CA ARG A 40 1.02 -11.65 -2.21
C ARG A 40 -0.47 -11.35 -2.15
N THR A 41 -1.26 -12.35 -1.77
CA THR A 41 -2.71 -12.23 -1.61
C THR A 41 -3.04 -11.24 -0.50
N TYR A 42 -2.35 -11.35 0.64
CA TYR A 42 -2.51 -10.45 1.77
C TYR A 42 -2.25 -8.99 1.36
N ILE A 43 -1.08 -8.67 0.78
CA ILE A 43 -0.73 -7.30 0.35
C ILE A 43 -1.81 -6.75 -0.60
N THR A 44 -2.27 -7.57 -1.55
CA THR A 44 -3.27 -7.15 -2.55
C THR A 44 -4.62 -6.84 -1.91
N GLN A 45 -5.11 -7.72 -1.03
CA GLN A 45 -6.41 -7.56 -0.36
C GLN A 45 -6.40 -6.37 0.60
N GLU A 46 -5.34 -6.25 1.39
CA GLU A 46 -5.15 -5.15 2.33
C GLU A 46 -5.13 -3.80 1.61
N ALA A 47 -4.33 -3.68 0.53
CA ALA A 47 -4.29 -2.46 -0.27
C ALA A 47 -5.67 -2.13 -0.87
N ARG A 48 -6.39 -3.11 -1.43
CA ARG A 48 -7.74 -2.88 -1.95
C ARG A 48 -8.70 -2.41 -0.87
N SER A 49 -8.65 -3.03 0.30
CA SER A 49 -9.50 -2.69 1.44
C SER A 49 -9.27 -1.24 1.89
N LEU A 50 -8.03 -0.88 2.21
CA LEU A 50 -7.69 0.45 2.74
C LEU A 50 -7.95 1.58 1.73
N PHE A 51 -7.58 1.40 0.46
CA PHE A 51 -7.85 2.41 -0.56
C PHE A 51 -9.36 2.56 -0.84
N THR A 52 -10.14 1.48 -0.71
CA THR A 52 -11.61 1.54 -0.85
C THR A 52 -12.24 2.24 0.35
N GLN A 53 -11.80 1.94 1.57
CA GLN A 53 -12.27 2.60 2.80
C GLN A 53 -12.03 4.12 2.74
N ASN A 54 -10.88 4.53 2.20
CA ASN A 54 -10.49 5.94 2.10
C ASN A 54 -11.01 6.65 0.83
N LYS A 55 -11.82 6.00 -0.02
CA LYS A 55 -12.21 6.54 -1.34
C LYS A 55 -13.00 7.87 -1.29
N HIS A 56 -13.62 8.17 -0.15
CA HIS A 56 -14.39 9.39 0.09
C HIS A 56 -13.67 10.39 1.01
N LEU A 57 -12.43 10.10 1.40
CA LEU A 57 -11.63 11.01 2.21
C LEU A 57 -11.26 12.24 1.38
N THR A 58 -11.66 13.42 1.85
CA THR A 58 -11.43 14.71 1.17
C THR A 58 -10.50 15.64 1.95
N ASP A 59 -10.26 15.35 3.23
CA ASP A 59 -9.37 16.13 4.10
C ASP A 59 -7.90 15.97 3.64
N PRO A 60 -7.22 17.06 3.22
CA PRO A 60 -5.85 17.00 2.74
C PRO A 60 -4.83 16.51 3.78
N GLU A 61 -5.02 16.80 5.06
CA GLU A 61 -4.10 16.38 6.13
C GLU A 61 -4.23 14.89 6.39
N LEU A 62 -5.48 14.38 6.45
CA LEU A 62 -5.71 12.94 6.60
C LEU A 62 -5.22 12.15 5.39
N ILE A 63 -5.41 12.65 4.17
CA ILE A 63 -4.84 12.01 2.96
C ILE A 63 -3.30 11.99 3.04
N SER A 64 -2.69 13.07 3.54
CA SER A 64 -1.23 13.15 3.71
C SER A 64 -0.72 12.14 4.73
N LYS A 65 -1.43 11.98 5.84
CA LYS A 65 -1.15 10.95 6.84
C LYS A 65 -1.26 9.55 6.26
N CYS A 66 -2.33 9.24 5.51
CA CYS A 66 -2.50 7.93 4.88
C CYS A 66 -1.39 7.61 3.87
N VAL A 67 -0.95 8.61 3.08
CA VAL A 67 0.17 8.44 2.14
C VAL A 67 1.46 8.15 2.89
N ALA A 68 1.79 8.94 3.92
CA ALA A 68 2.99 8.75 4.73
C ALA A 68 3.01 7.39 5.43
N GLU A 69 1.87 6.96 5.99
CA GLU A 69 1.72 5.64 6.61
C GLU A 69 1.91 4.51 5.60
N CYS A 70 1.33 4.64 4.39
CA CYS A 70 1.49 3.64 3.35
C CYS A 70 2.94 3.54 2.86
N GLU A 71 3.64 4.67 2.69
CA GLU A 71 5.08 4.70 2.37
C GLU A 71 5.92 4.04 3.46
N ALA A 72 5.67 4.37 4.74
CA ALA A 72 6.35 3.74 5.87
C ALA A 72 6.10 2.23 5.91
N ARG A 73 4.86 1.78 5.66
CA ARG A 73 4.54 0.34 5.58
C ARG A 73 5.26 -0.36 4.42
N ILE A 74 5.38 0.30 3.27
CA ILE A 74 6.17 -0.23 2.14
C ILE A 74 7.64 -0.36 2.54
N GLU A 75 8.23 0.67 3.13
CA GLU A 75 9.63 0.69 3.55
C GLU A 75 9.93 -0.42 4.56
N LEU A 76 9.16 -0.48 5.65
CA LEU A 76 9.32 -1.49 6.69
C LEU A 76 9.07 -2.88 6.13
N GLY A 77 8.04 -3.05 5.29
CA GLY A 77 7.73 -4.34 4.68
C GLY A 77 8.88 -4.85 3.83
N LEU A 78 9.44 -4.00 2.95
CA LEU A 78 10.58 -4.37 2.10
C LEU A 78 11.86 -4.61 2.90
N HIS A 79 12.14 -3.78 3.91
CA HIS A 79 13.34 -3.91 4.75
C HIS A 79 13.35 -5.22 5.55
N TYR A 80 12.23 -5.54 6.19
CA TYR A 80 12.12 -6.74 7.05
C TYR A 80 11.60 -7.97 6.31
N ARG A 81 11.23 -7.84 5.03
CA ARG A 81 10.51 -8.88 4.25
C ARG A 81 9.27 -9.41 4.97
N ASN A 82 8.52 -8.53 5.64
CA ASN A 82 7.31 -8.87 6.37
C ASN A 82 6.16 -7.95 5.92
N PRO A 83 5.13 -8.47 5.23
CA PRO A 83 4.04 -7.62 4.75
C PRO A 83 3.00 -7.31 5.83
N TYR A 84 3.03 -8.01 6.97
CA TYR A 84 2.03 -7.91 8.02
C TYR A 84 2.27 -6.69 8.92
N PRO A 85 1.20 -6.09 9.49
CA PRO A 85 1.34 -5.03 10.47
C PRO A 85 2.07 -5.59 11.70
N ARG A 86 2.97 -4.78 12.27
CA ARG A 86 3.57 -5.09 13.56
C ARG A 86 2.56 -4.73 14.66
N PRO A 87 2.30 -5.65 15.62
CA PRO A 87 1.43 -5.38 16.77
C PRO A 87 2.05 -4.37 17.74
#